data_AF-A0A4C1T4M3-F1
#
_entry.id   AF-A0A4C1T4M3-F1
#
_cell.length_a   1.000
_cell.length_b   1.000
_cell.length_c   1.000
_cell.angle_alpha   90.00
_cell.angle_beta   90.00
_cell.angle_gamma   90.00
#
_symmetry.space_group_name_H-M   'P 1'
#
loop_
_entity.id
_entity.type
_entity.pdbx_description
1 polymer ?
#
loop_
_entity_poly.entity_id
_entity_poly.type
_entity_poly.pdbx_seq_one_letter_code
_entity_poly.pdbx_strand_id
1 'polypeptide(L)'
;MESDETEQLTAPTGVTFKHRLKELTEEENRRLGTQNSRIIPEAKALKLEKDARRHWDLFYKRNETKFFKDRHWTTREFQELINFDPEQSVVYFEMGCGVGNMMFPLVEEGFTNFRFYACDFSPRAVGFVKSNKLYDDSKMEVFCADLTTDEVFQTVKDNSVDVASLIFVLSAVSPSSWHKVAHVAWRALKPGGILLFRDYGRYDMAQLRFKPGHKIADNFYMRQDGTRSYYFTEEELLELFTEAGFEILMNTYVERRTVNLKEKIDVPRIFVQGKYRKTSCPKGMIQFTIIYKDISKKKA
;
A
#
# COMPACT_ATOMS: atom_id res chain seq x y z
N MET A 1 -21.35 -30.87 -13.63
CA MET A 1 -19.97 -31.39 -13.61
C MET A 1 -19.29 -30.76 -14.82
N GLU A 2 -18.98 -29.48 -14.71
CA GLU A 2 -18.24 -28.71 -15.70
C GLU A 2 -17.11 -28.04 -14.92
N SER A 3 -15.89 -28.35 -15.33
CA SER A 3 -14.63 -27.92 -14.75
C SER A 3 -14.30 -26.52 -15.22
N ASP A 4 -14.32 -25.55 -14.31
CA ASP A 4 -13.68 -24.25 -14.52
C ASP A 4 -12.15 -24.44 -14.39
N GLU A 5 -11.49 -24.54 -15.55
CA GLU A 5 -10.04 -24.44 -15.65
C GLU A 5 -9.63 -22.98 -15.46
N THR A 6 -9.40 -22.56 -14.21
CA THR A 6 -8.69 -21.31 -13.92
C THR A 6 -7.23 -21.46 -14.34
N GLU A 7 -6.79 -20.67 -15.32
CA GLU A 7 -5.40 -20.54 -15.75
C GLU A 7 -4.48 -20.25 -14.55
N GLN A 8 -3.64 -21.22 -14.21
CA GLN A 8 -2.65 -21.11 -13.15
C GLN A 8 -1.41 -20.40 -13.70
N LEU A 9 -1.24 -19.11 -13.39
CA LEU A 9 0.03 -18.42 -13.58
C LEU A 9 1.02 -18.87 -12.49
N THR A 10 1.77 -19.92 -12.77
CA THR A 10 2.87 -20.38 -11.92
C THR A 10 4.08 -19.47 -12.10
N ALA A 11 4.39 -18.65 -11.08
CA ALA A 11 5.70 -18.02 -10.97
C ALA A 11 6.78 -19.06 -10.58
N PRO A 12 8.07 -18.86 -10.94
CA PRO A 12 9.14 -19.88 -10.77
C PRO A 12 9.47 -20.26 -9.31
N THR A 13 8.80 -19.68 -8.32
CA THR A 13 9.13 -19.78 -6.89
C THR A 13 8.16 -20.63 -6.07
N GLY A 14 7.23 -21.37 -6.71
CA GLY A 14 6.35 -22.31 -5.99
C GLY A 14 5.33 -21.65 -5.05
N VAL A 15 5.12 -20.34 -5.14
CA VAL A 15 4.06 -19.63 -4.42
C VAL A 15 2.82 -19.61 -5.31
N THR A 16 1.77 -20.32 -4.90
CA THR A 16 0.46 -20.28 -5.57
C THR A 16 -0.28 -19.02 -5.17
N PHE A 17 -0.42 -18.07 -6.10
CA PHE A 17 -1.28 -16.90 -5.92
C PHE A 17 -2.71 -17.31 -6.28
N LYS A 18 -3.58 -17.47 -5.27
CA LYS A 18 -5.01 -17.68 -5.49
C LYS A 18 -5.69 -16.31 -5.59
N HIS A 19 -6.04 -15.91 -6.80
CA HIS A 19 -7.01 -14.84 -7.02
C HIS A 19 -8.38 -15.32 -6.51
N ARG A 20 -8.74 -14.93 -5.30
CA ARG A 20 -10.11 -15.05 -4.81
C ARG A 20 -10.31 -14.14 -3.61
N LEU A 21 -11.21 -13.16 -3.76
CA LEU A 21 -11.77 -12.45 -2.63
C LEU A 21 -12.32 -13.46 -1.62
N LYS A 22 -11.97 -13.30 -0.34
CA LYS A 22 -12.43 -14.21 0.71
C LYS A 22 -13.96 -14.35 0.71
N GLU A 23 -14.43 -15.59 0.77
CA GLU A 23 -15.83 -15.90 1.09
C GLU A 23 -16.06 -15.68 2.59
N LEU A 24 -17.07 -14.87 2.92
CA LEU A 24 -17.42 -14.55 4.30
C LEU A 24 -18.32 -15.60 4.91
N THR A 25 -18.05 -15.96 6.16
CA THR A 25 -18.98 -16.76 6.97
C THR A 25 -20.26 -15.98 7.27
N GLU A 26 -21.34 -16.68 7.63
CA GLU A 26 -22.60 -16.02 8.06
C GLU A 26 -22.39 -15.03 9.21
N GLU A 27 -21.54 -15.39 10.18
CA GLU A 27 -21.20 -14.52 11.31
C GLU A 27 -20.44 -13.26 10.86
N GLU A 28 -19.53 -13.37 9.89
CA GLU A 28 -18.82 -12.22 9.34
C GLU A 28 -19.74 -11.32 8.52
N ASN A 29 -20.66 -11.90 7.74
CA ASN A 29 -21.72 -11.16 7.05
C ASN A 29 -22.60 -10.40 8.05
N ARG A 30 -22.98 -11.04 9.16
CA ARG A 30 -23.76 -10.40 10.24
C ARG A 30 -22.99 -9.25 10.90
N ARG A 31 -21.68 -9.41 11.14
CA ARG A 31 -20.81 -8.35 11.68
C ARG A 31 -20.73 -7.16 10.73
N LEU A 32 -20.50 -7.41 9.44
CA LEU A 32 -20.49 -6.35 8.42
C LEU A 32 -21.84 -5.64 8.33
N GLY A 33 -22.96 -6.38 8.35
CA GLY A 33 -24.30 -5.80 8.39
C GLY A 33 -24.50 -4.90 9.61
N THR A 34 -24.09 -5.35 10.78
CA THR A 34 -24.13 -4.57 12.03
C THR A 34 -23.28 -3.31 11.91
N GLN A 35 -22.04 -3.43 11.44
CA GLN A 35 -21.11 -2.32 11.22
C GLN A 35 -21.68 -1.28 10.25
N ASN A 36 -22.36 -1.71 9.19
CA ASN A 36 -22.96 -0.84 8.18
C ASN A 36 -24.24 -0.13 8.65
N SER A 37 -24.82 -0.52 9.80
CA SER A 37 -26.04 0.11 10.34
C SER A 37 -25.88 1.59 10.70
N ARG A 38 -24.65 2.07 10.88
CA ARG A 38 -24.37 3.48 11.20
C ARG A 38 -23.03 3.92 10.62
N ILE A 39 -23.09 4.86 9.69
CA ILE A 39 -21.93 5.61 9.21
C ILE A 39 -21.66 6.82 10.12
N ILE A 40 -20.47 7.42 10.03
CA ILE A 40 -20.19 8.68 10.72
C ILE A 40 -20.95 9.83 10.06
N PRO A 41 -21.30 10.89 10.81
CA PRO A 41 -21.84 12.11 10.22
C PRO A 41 -20.85 12.76 9.26
N GLU A 42 -21.35 13.35 8.18
CA GLU A 42 -20.55 14.01 7.15
C GLU A 42 -19.61 15.09 7.72
N ALA A 43 -20.11 15.95 8.61
CA ALA A 43 -19.28 16.96 9.28
C ALA A 43 -18.09 16.35 10.04
N LYS A 44 -18.26 15.15 10.61
CA LYS A 44 -17.16 14.42 11.26
C LYS A 44 -16.20 13.84 10.22
N ALA A 45 -16.69 13.31 9.10
CA ALA A 45 -15.86 12.83 8.00
C ALA A 45 -14.97 13.94 7.42
N LEU A 46 -15.56 15.12 7.16
CA LEU A 46 -14.85 16.31 6.67
C LEU A 46 -13.79 16.78 7.67
N LYS A 47 -14.11 16.75 8.97
CA LYS A 47 -13.13 17.09 10.02
C LYS A 47 -11.98 16.07 10.07
N LEU A 48 -12.25 14.78 9.91
CA LEU A 48 -11.21 13.75 9.87
C LEU A 48 -10.25 13.95 8.69
N GLU A 49 -10.77 14.35 7.52
CA GLU A 49 -9.94 14.71 6.37
C GLU A 49 -9.05 15.92 6.68
N LYS A 50 -9.66 17.02 7.12
CA LYS A 50 -8.94 18.26 7.44
C LYS A 50 -7.86 18.06 8.49
N ASP A 51 -8.13 17.24 9.51
CA ASP A 51 -7.23 16.96 10.62
C ASP A 51 -6.34 15.71 10.38
N ALA A 52 -6.31 15.13 9.18
CA ALA A 52 -5.62 13.87 8.90
C ALA A 52 -4.13 13.90 9.31
N ARG A 53 -3.42 14.99 8.97
CA ARG A 53 -2.01 15.19 9.36
C ARG A 53 -1.84 15.18 10.87
N ARG A 54 -2.73 15.87 11.58
CA ARG A 54 -2.71 15.97 13.04
C ARG A 54 -2.95 14.62 13.71
N HIS A 55 -3.87 13.80 13.18
CA HIS A 55 -4.11 12.46 13.72
C HIS A 55 -2.87 11.57 13.62
N TRP A 56 -2.17 11.61 12.48
CA TRP A 56 -0.90 10.89 12.33
C TRP A 56 0.20 11.44 13.24
N ASP A 57 0.37 12.76 13.35
CA ASP A 57 1.38 13.32 14.26
C ASP A 57 1.12 12.94 15.74
N LEU A 58 -0.15 12.93 16.16
CA LEU A 58 -0.55 12.47 17.49
C LEU A 58 -0.35 10.96 17.68
N PHE A 59 -0.58 10.16 16.63
CA PHE A 59 -0.28 8.74 16.64
C PHE A 59 1.21 8.49 16.91
N TYR A 60 2.10 9.15 16.18
CA TYR A 60 3.54 9.03 16.42
C TYR A 60 3.96 9.61 17.77
N LYS A 61 3.28 10.65 18.26
CA LYS A 61 3.54 11.20 19.61
C LYS A 61 3.28 10.17 20.70
N ARG A 62 2.20 9.40 20.56
CA ARG A 62 1.77 8.42 21.57
C ARG A 62 2.58 7.13 21.52
N ASN A 63 2.94 6.68 20.33
CA ASN A 63 3.52 5.36 20.15
C ASN A 63 5.03 5.36 19.84
N GLU A 64 5.60 6.52 19.54
CA GLU A 64 7.03 6.67 19.19
C GLU A 64 7.45 5.66 18.09
N THR A 65 8.50 4.91 18.33
CA THR A 65 9.06 3.91 17.41
C THR A 65 8.62 2.47 17.72
N LYS A 66 7.64 2.27 18.62
CA LYS A 66 7.34 0.96 19.22
C LYS A 66 6.12 0.27 18.62
N PHE A 67 5.32 0.97 17.81
CA PHE A 67 4.05 0.43 17.31
C PHE A 67 4.23 -0.59 16.19
N PHE A 68 4.92 -0.19 15.13
CA PHE A 68 5.15 -1.03 13.97
C PHE A 68 6.46 -1.79 14.14
N LYS A 69 6.45 -3.05 13.68
CA LYS A 69 7.64 -3.89 13.66
C LYS A 69 8.45 -3.61 12.40
N ASP A 70 9.75 -3.84 12.51
CA ASP A 70 10.66 -3.87 11.37
C ASP A 70 10.27 -4.95 10.36
N ARG A 71 10.34 -4.57 9.08
CA ARG A 71 9.83 -5.37 7.96
C ARG A 71 10.91 -6.26 7.34
N HIS A 72 11.55 -7.12 8.13
CA HIS A 72 12.58 -8.09 7.64
C HIS A 72 12.06 -9.16 6.65
N TRP A 73 10.80 -9.06 6.22
CA TRP A 73 10.23 -9.95 5.20
C TRP A 73 10.36 -9.39 3.78
N THR A 74 10.71 -8.11 3.62
CA THR A 74 10.62 -7.39 2.34
C THR A 74 11.52 -7.96 1.26
N THR A 75 12.77 -8.32 1.58
CA THR A 75 13.70 -8.91 0.60
C THR A 75 13.30 -10.33 0.15
N ARG A 76 12.50 -11.04 0.95
CA ARG A 76 11.94 -12.34 0.56
C ARG A 76 10.78 -12.20 -0.44
N GLU A 77 9.94 -11.18 -0.26
CA GLU A 77 8.74 -10.99 -1.08
C GLU A 77 8.96 -10.07 -2.29
N PHE A 78 9.93 -9.16 -2.22
CA PHE A 78 10.31 -8.21 -3.25
C PHE A 78 11.76 -8.46 -3.67
N GLN A 79 11.94 -9.40 -4.59
CA GLN A 79 13.25 -9.74 -5.16
C GLN A 79 13.88 -8.56 -5.92
N GLU A 80 13.06 -7.59 -6.33
CA GLU A 80 13.49 -6.32 -6.92
C GLU A 80 14.34 -5.48 -5.97
N LEU A 81 14.40 -5.80 -4.67
CA LEU A 81 15.30 -5.14 -3.73
C LEU A 81 16.71 -5.75 -3.74
N ILE A 82 16.87 -6.97 -4.25
CA ILE A 82 18.12 -7.74 -4.16
C ILE A 82 18.70 -8.12 -5.54
N ASN A 83 17.91 -7.98 -6.60
CA ASN A 83 18.31 -8.28 -7.98
C ASN A 83 18.92 -7.06 -8.67
N PHE A 84 19.97 -6.50 -8.09
CA PHE A 84 20.79 -5.45 -8.70
C PHE A 84 22.21 -5.94 -8.93
N ASP A 85 22.87 -5.35 -9.92
CA ASP A 85 24.32 -5.44 -10.01
C ASP A 85 24.92 -4.77 -8.74
N PRO A 86 25.79 -5.46 -7.97
CA PRO A 86 26.43 -4.87 -6.79
C PRO A 86 27.15 -3.54 -7.05
N GLU A 87 27.62 -3.32 -8.29
CA GLU A 87 28.29 -2.08 -8.70
C GLU A 87 27.31 -0.97 -9.10
N GLN A 88 26.03 -1.30 -9.29
CA GLN A 88 24.99 -0.33 -9.63
C GLN A 88 24.52 0.42 -8.38
N SER A 89 24.58 1.75 -8.44
CA SER A 89 23.90 2.59 -7.46
C SER A 89 22.39 2.60 -7.70
N VAL A 90 21.62 2.36 -6.64
CA VAL A 90 20.15 2.29 -6.67
C VAL A 90 19.55 3.47 -5.91
N VAL A 91 18.66 4.23 -6.55
CA VAL A 91 17.87 5.26 -5.87
C VAL A 91 16.55 4.66 -5.42
N TYR A 92 16.36 4.57 -4.11
CA TYR A 92 15.15 4.05 -3.48
C TYR A 92 14.32 5.17 -2.86
N PHE A 93 13.00 5.15 -3.04
CA PHE A 93 12.08 6.11 -2.42
C PHE A 93 10.99 5.43 -1.58
N GLU A 94 11.03 5.62 -0.26
CA GLU A 94 9.98 5.18 0.67
C GLU A 94 8.91 6.28 0.82
N MET A 95 7.74 6.09 0.20
CA MET A 95 6.58 6.97 0.38
C MET A 95 5.78 6.51 1.60
N GLY A 96 5.71 7.34 2.64
CA GLY A 96 5.08 7.02 3.92
C GLY A 96 5.99 6.18 4.84
N CYS A 97 7.17 6.71 5.15
CA CYS A 97 8.23 5.97 5.81
C CYS A 97 8.00 5.68 7.30
N GLY A 98 7.05 6.37 7.92
CA GLY A 98 6.85 6.32 9.36
C GLY A 98 8.15 6.56 10.12
N VAL A 99 8.53 5.60 10.96
CA VAL A 99 9.76 5.64 11.77
C VAL A 99 10.92 4.85 11.15
N GLY A 100 10.83 4.50 9.86
CA GLY A 100 11.90 3.85 9.10
C GLY A 100 11.94 2.32 9.20
N ASN A 101 10.82 1.68 9.56
CA ASN A 101 10.72 0.22 9.72
C ASN A 101 10.87 -0.58 8.42
N MET A 102 11.03 0.07 7.26
CA MET A 102 11.39 -0.58 5.99
C MET A 102 12.81 -0.23 5.58
N MET A 103 13.14 1.07 5.47
CA MET A 103 14.48 1.52 5.12
C MET A 103 15.58 0.98 6.05
N PHE A 104 15.42 1.05 7.38
CA PHE A 104 16.50 0.63 8.29
C PHE A 104 16.82 -0.86 8.23
N PRO A 105 15.83 -1.78 8.15
CA PRO A 105 16.12 -3.19 7.87
C PRO A 105 16.95 -3.43 6.61
N LEU A 106 16.73 -2.67 5.52
CA LEU A 106 17.58 -2.77 4.32
C LEU A 106 19.01 -2.28 4.60
N VAL A 107 19.17 -1.23 5.39
CA VAL A 107 20.50 -0.75 5.79
C VAL A 107 21.23 -1.81 6.63
N GLU A 108 20.53 -2.47 7.55
CA GLU A 108 21.08 -3.53 8.40
C GLU A 108 21.43 -4.80 7.61
N GLU A 109 20.69 -5.12 6.55
CA GLU A 109 20.99 -6.22 5.64
C GLU A 109 22.22 -5.96 4.75
N GLY A 110 22.81 -4.75 4.81
CA GLY A 110 24.07 -4.42 4.14
C GLY A 110 23.93 -3.85 2.74
N PHE A 111 22.74 -3.34 2.37
CA PHE A 111 22.52 -2.67 1.08
C PHE A 111 23.22 -1.30 1.04
N THR A 112 24.51 -1.32 0.73
CA THR A 112 25.39 -0.13 0.76
C THR A 112 25.37 0.70 -0.53
N ASN A 113 24.86 0.12 -1.63
CA ASN A 113 24.74 0.75 -2.96
C ASN A 113 23.47 1.61 -3.11
N PHE A 114 22.66 1.75 -2.05
CA PHE A 114 21.41 2.50 -2.08
C PHE A 114 21.60 3.95 -1.66
N ARG A 115 21.01 4.87 -2.43
CA ARG A 115 20.64 6.22 -1.97
C ARG A 115 19.16 6.22 -1.64
N PHE A 116 18.82 6.60 -0.42
CA PHE A 116 17.45 6.59 0.08
C PHE A 116 16.85 8.00 0.06
N TYR A 117 15.68 8.13 -0.54
CA TYR A 117 14.72 9.18 -0.22
C TYR A 117 13.62 8.55 0.62
N ALA A 118 13.09 9.30 1.59
CA ALA A 118 11.93 8.87 2.34
C ALA A 118 11.08 10.06 2.76
N CYS A 119 9.76 9.92 2.72
CA CYS A 119 8.88 10.97 3.21
C CYS A 119 7.75 10.43 4.07
N ASP A 120 7.28 11.26 4.99
CA ASP A 120 6.06 10.99 5.75
C ASP A 120 5.22 12.26 5.88
N PHE A 121 3.91 12.08 6.06
CA PHE A 121 2.98 13.17 6.28
C PHE A 121 3.15 13.82 7.66
N SER A 122 3.70 13.06 8.61
CA SER A 122 3.97 13.48 9.98
C SER A 122 5.41 14.00 10.14
N PRO A 123 5.61 15.27 10.52
CA PRO A 123 6.95 15.79 10.80
C PRO A 123 7.62 15.07 11.99
N ARG A 124 6.83 14.54 12.92
CA ARG A 124 7.36 13.75 14.03
C ARG A 124 7.91 12.39 13.60
N ALA A 125 7.25 11.74 12.63
CA ALA A 125 7.74 10.49 12.05
C ALA A 125 9.11 10.70 11.41
N VAL A 126 9.22 11.73 10.56
CA VAL A 126 10.49 12.20 9.97
C VAL A 126 11.54 12.49 11.04
N GLY A 127 11.16 13.16 12.13
CA GLY A 127 12.05 13.44 13.26
C GLY A 127 12.61 12.17 13.92
N PHE A 128 11.80 11.13 14.09
CA PHE A 128 12.25 9.85 14.62
C PHE A 128 13.23 9.14 13.69
N VAL A 129 12.99 9.18 12.37
CA VAL A 129 13.94 8.62 11.38
C VAL A 129 15.29 9.33 11.49
N LYS A 130 15.29 10.68 11.48
CA LYS A 130 16.53 11.48 11.59
C LYS A 130 17.27 11.30 12.91
N SER A 131 16.58 10.89 13.98
CA SER A 131 17.20 10.63 15.30
C SER A 131 17.72 9.20 15.43
N ASN A 132 17.49 8.33 14.45
CA ASN A 132 17.95 6.94 14.50
C ASN A 132 19.46 6.87 14.28
N LYS A 133 20.16 6.01 15.04
CA LYS A 133 21.60 5.77 14.93
C LYS A 133 22.07 5.30 13.54
N LEU A 134 21.17 4.70 12.76
CA LEU A 134 21.46 4.21 11.40
C LEU A 134 21.22 5.28 10.33
N TYR A 135 20.71 6.45 10.70
CA TYR A 135 20.52 7.54 9.76
C TYR A 135 21.88 8.12 9.33
N ASP A 136 22.11 8.12 8.02
CA ASP A 136 23.32 8.63 7.38
C ASP A 136 22.89 9.68 6.35
N ASP A 137 23.11 10.96 6.63
CA ASP A 137 22.67 12.07 5.78
C ASP A 137 23.42 12.15 4.43
N SER A 138 24.55 11.44 4.29
CA SER A 138 25.25 11.30 3.02
C SER A 138 24.52 10.35 2.06
N LYS A 139 23.74 9.40 2.60
CA LYS A 139 23.02 8.36 1.84
C LYS A 139 21.50 8.50 1.89
N MET A 140 20.97 9.19 2.88
CA MET A 140 19.54 9.25 3.20
C MET A 140 19.06 10.69 3.26
N GLU A 141 17.98 10.96 2.55
CA GLU A 141 17.30 12.25 2.61
C GLU A 141 15.83 12.05 2.98
N VAL A 142 15.49 12.44 4.21
CA VAL A 142 14.16 12.23 4.79
C VAL A 142 13.47 13.57 5.01
N PHE A 143 12.22 13.70 4.56
CA PHE A 143 11.50 14.98 4.56
C PHE A 143 10.00 14.81 4.82
N CYS A 144 9.35 15.89 5.26
CA CYS A 144 7.90 15.91 5.44
C CYS A 144 7.24 16.24 4.09
N ALA A 145 6.25 15.45 3.67
CA ALA A 145 5.50 15.73 2.45
C ALA A 145 4.09 15.12 2.48
N ASP A 146 3.13 15.82 1.86
CA ASP A 146 1.82 15.29 1.55
C ASP A 146 1.79 14.64 0.15
N LEU A 147 1.65 13.31 0.11
CA LEU A 147 1.58 12.53 -1.14
C LEU A 147 0.35 12.85 -2.01
N THR A 148 -0.62 13.59 -1.48
CA THR A 148 -1.78 14.09 -2.25
C THR A 148 -1.50 15.42 -2.95
N THR A 149 -0.25 15.90 -2.90
CA THR A 149 0.22 17.14 -3.51
C THR A 149 1.50 16.90 -4.31
N ASP A 150 2.13 17.96 -4.83
CA ASP A 150 3.43 17.89 -5.49
C ASP A 150 4.62 18.24 -4.55
N GLU A 151 4.40 18.32 -3.23
CA GLU A 151 5.44 18.66 -2.22
C GLU A 151 6.67 17.76 -2.32
N VAL A 152 6.49 16.48 -2.68
CA VAL A 152 7.58 15.50 -2.88
C VAL A 152 8.64 16.00 -3.87
N PHE A 153 8.22 16.72 -4.91
CA PHE A 153 9.10 17.14 -6.00
C PHE A 153 9.97 18.37 -5.67
N GLN A 154 9.87 18.90 -4.45
CA GLN A 154 10.85 19.84 -3.91
C GLN A 154 12.19 19.15 -3.59
N THR A 155 12.15 17.84 -3.34
CA THR A 155 13.31 17.04 -2.96
C THR A 155 13.64 15.96 -3.99
N VAL A 156 12.63 15.20 -4.42
CA VAL A 156 12.81 14.08 -5.36
C VAL A 156 12.57 14.58 -6.78
N LYS A 157 13.55 14.41 -7.67
CA LYS A 157 13.41 14.84 -9.06
C LYS A 157 12.51 13.89 -9.84
N ASP A 158 11.86 14.42 -10.88
CA ASP A 158 11.14 13.61 -11.86
C ASP A 158 12.08 12.57 -12.48
N ASN A 159 11.57 11.34 -12.67
CA ASN A 159 12.31 10.26 -13.31
C ASN A 159 13.71 10.00 -12.69
N SER A 160 13.83 10.09 -11.36
CA SER A 160 15.12 9.87 -10.68
C SER A 160 15.18 8.61 -9.83
N VAL A 161 14.06 7.96 -9.56
CA VAL A 161 13.96 6.82 -8.65
C VAL A 161 13.97 5.50 -9.43
N ASP A 162 14.78 4.53 -8.99
CA ASP A 162 14.83 3.18 -9.57
C ASP A 162 13.75 2.28 -8.96
N VAL A 163 13.60 2.32 -7.64
CA VAL A 163 12.57 1.58 -6.90
C VAL A 163 11.87 2.50 -5.90
N ALA A 164 10.55 2.46 -5.90
CA ALA A 164 9.73 3.15 -4.92
C ALA A 164 8.91 2.15 -4.11
N SER A 165 8.51 2.50 -2.90
CA SER A 165 7.61 1.69 -2.09
C SER A 165 6.45 2.51 -1.52
N LEU A 166 5.29 1.85 -1.45
CA LEU A 166 4.06 2.40 -0.87
C LEU A 166 3.42 1.29 -0.01
N ILE A 167 3.93 1.13 1.22
CA ILE A 167 3.62 -0.01 2.10
C ILE A 167 2.80 0.42 3.33
N PHE A 168 1.51 0.09 3.34
CA PHE A 168 0.51 0.48 4.35
C PHE A 168 0.26 1.99 4.43
N VAL A 169 0.10 2.63 3.27
CA VAL A 169 0.02 4.09 3.14
C VAL A 169 -1.26 4.51 2.43
N LEU A 170 -1.55 3.91 1.27
CA LEU A 170 -2.70 4.30 0.46
C LEU A 170 -4.03 4.09 1.20
N SER A 171 -4.11 3.09 2.09
CA SER A 171 -5.29 2.90 2.94
C SER A 171 -5.58 4.06 3.89
N ALA A 172 -4.60 4.86 4.26
CA ALA A 172 -4.77 6.02 5.12
C ALA A 172 -5.21 7.29 4.36
N VAL A 173 -5.11 7.26 3.04
CA VAL A 173 -5.42 8.36 2.12
C VAL A 173 -6.87 8.25 1.67
N SER A 174 -7.55 9.40 1.53
CA SER A 174 -8.90 9.46 0.98
C SER A 174 -8.95 8.85 -0.43
N PRO A 175 -9.98 8.05 -0.77
CA PRO A 175 -10.15 7.51 -2.12
C PRO A 175 -10.08 8.54 -3.24
N SER A 176 -10.60 9.75 -3.00
CA SER A 176 -10.57 10.85 -3.96
C SER A 176 -9.15 11.29 -4.35
N SER A 177 -8.13 10.99 -3.54
CA SER A 177 -6.75 11.43 -3.73
C SER A 177 -5.81 10.32 -4.22
N TRP A 178 -6.29 9.09 -4.39
CA TRP A 178 -5.44 7.96 -4.80
C TRP A 178 -4.78 8.16 -6.16
N HIS A 179 -5.52 8.70 -7.13
CA HIS A 179 -4.98 9.00 -8.46
C HIS A 179 -3.75 9.93 -8.39
N LYS A 180 -3.78 10.91 -7.48
CA LYS A 180 -2.67 11.85 -7.27
C LYS A 180 -1.47 11.14 -6.63
N VAL A 181 -1.69 10.29 -5.63
CA VAL A 181 -0.62 9.48 -5.02
C VAL A 181 0.02 8.52 -6.04
N ALA A 182 -0.80 7.83 -6.84
CA ALA A 182 -0.32 6.94 -7.90
C ALA A 182 0.48 7.72 -8.96
N HIS A 183 0.02 8.93 -9.32
CA HIS A 183 0.75 9.80 -10.24
C HIS A 183 2.07 10.32 -9.65
N VAL A 184 2.12 10.66 -8.36
CA VAL A 184 3.38 11.04 -7.67
C VAL A 184 4.40 9.90 -7.76
N ALA A 185 3.97 8.67 -7.45
CA ALA A 185 4.81 7.48 -7.55
C ALA A 185 5.31 7.27 -9.00
N TRP A 186 4.40 7.35 -9.97
CA TRP A 186 4.73 7.22 -11.39
C TRP A 186 5.74 8.29 -11.83
N ARG A 187 5.52 9.56 -11.48
CA ARG A 187 6.36 10.69 -11.90
C ARG A 187 7.77 10.62 -11.30
N ALA A 188 7.91 10.17 -10.05
CA ALA A 188 9.21 10.02 -9.40
C ALA A 188 10.08 8.90 -10.02
N LEU A 189 9.45 7.79 -10.45
CA LEU A 189 10.14 6.65 -11.03
C LEU A 189 10.74 6.95 -12.40
N LYS A 190 11.95 6.43 -12.66
CA LYS A 190 12.57 6.35 -13.99
C LYS A 190 11.73 5.42 -14.90
N PRO A 191 11.78 5.59 -16.23
CA PRO A 191 11.37 4.54 -17.17
C PRO A 191 11.93 3.17 -16.77
N GLY A 192 11.06 2.16 -16.64
CA GLY A 192 11.44 0.82 -16.19
C GLY A 192 11.54 0.65 -14.67
N GLY A 193 11.49 1.73 -13.89
CA GLY A 193 11.50 1.68 -12.43
C GLY A 193 10.26 1.01 -11.85
N ILE A 194 10.38 0.45 -10.64
CA ILE A 194 9.35 -0.39 -10.02
C ILE A 194 8.77 0.27 -8.77
N LEU A 195 7.43 0.28 -8.67
CA LEU A 195 6.69 0.54 -7.44
C LEU A 195 6.36 -0.78 -6.74
N LEU A 196 6.81 -0.92 -5.50
CA LEU A 196 6.47 -2.01 -4.60
C LEU A 196 5.30 -1.57 -3.71
N PHE A 197 4.24 -2.36 -3.70
CA PHE A 197 3.02 -2.01 -3.00
C PHE A 197 2.58 -3.12 -2.05
N ARG A 198 2.10 -2.73 -0.87
CA ARG A 198 1.31 -3.61 -0.01
C ARG A 198 0.38 -2.78 0.85
N ASP A 199 -0.87 -3.19 0.98
CA ASP A 199 -1.81 -2.57 1.90
C ASP A 199 -2.86 -3.57 2.39
N TYR A 200 -3.84 -3.12 3.18
CA TYR A 200 -4.90 -4.00 3.70
C TYR A 200 -5.83 -4.49 2.60
N GLY A 201 -6.06 -5.80 2.55
CA GLY A 201 -7.00 -6.42 1.62
C GLY A 201 -8.42 -6.44 2.18
N ARG A 202 -9.40 -6.46 1.28
CA ARG A 202 -10.82 -6.59 1.59
C ARG A 202 -11.06 -7.84 2.44
N TYR A 203 -11.94 -7.70 3.42
CA TYR A 203 -12.32 -8.69 4.42
C TYR A 203 -11.20 -9.14 5.35
N ASP A 204 -10.12 -8.37 5.44
CA ASP A 204 -9.17 -8.51 6.54
C ASP A 204 -9.89 -8.48 7.88
N MET A 205 -9.42 -9.29 8.81
CA MET A 205 -10.04 -9.43 10.12
C MET A 205 -10.11 -8.11 10.91
N ALA A 206 -9.23 -7.13 10.65
CA ALA A 206 -9.38 -5.79 11.23
C ALA A 206 -10.58 -5.02 10.65
N GLN A 207 -10.91 -5.20 9.37
CA GLN A 207 -12.09 -4.61 8.74
C GLN A 207 -13.38 -5.08 9.38
N LEU A 208 -13.45 -6.39 9.66
CA LEU A 208 -14.67 -7.06 10.16
C LEU A 208 -14.98 -6.77 11.64
N ARG A 209 -14.11 -6.00 12.33
CA ARG A 209 -14.24 -5.68 13.76
C ARG A 209 -14.59 -4.23 14.05
N PHE A 210 -14.81 -3.40 13.03
CA PHE A 210 -15.25 -2.03 13.27
C PHE A 210 -16.66 -2.02 13.88
N LYS A 211 -16.87 -1.08 14.80
CA LYS A 211 -18.18 -0.89 15.45
C LYS A 211 -19.03 0.08 14.63
N PRO A 212 -20.37 0.05 14.78
CA PRO A 212 -21.25 1.06 14.18
C PRO A 212 -20.81 2.48 14.57
N GLY A 213 -20.79 3.40 13.60
CA GLY A 213 -20.29 4.77 13.79
C GLY A 213 -18.78 4.94 13.59
N HIS A 214 -18.12 3.99 12.93
CA HIS A 214 -16.73 4.12 12.47
C HIS A 214 -16.60 4.15 10.94
N LYS A 215 -17.62 3.74 10.20
CA LYS A 215 -17.60 3.72 8.73
C LYS A 215 -17.70 5.15 8.19
N ILE A 216 -16.72 5.54 7.37
CA ILE A 216 -16.65 6.84 6.67
C ILE A 216 -17.40 6.72 5.35
N ALA A 217 -17.00 5.75 4.55
CA ALA A 217 -17.59 5.38 3.27
C ALA A 217 -17.48 3.86 3.10
N ASP A 218 -17.90 3.33 1.96
CA ASP A 218 -17.71 1.91 1.67
C ASP A 218 -16.24 1.54 1.79
N ASN A 219 -15.98 0.58 2.68
CA ASN A 219 -14.67 0.05 2.98
C ASN A 219 -13.63 1.03 3.53
N PHE A 220 -14.04 2.27 3.83
CA PHE A 220 -13.21 3.30 4.45
C PHE A 220 -13.65 3.58 5.88
N TYR A 221 -12.74 3.44 6.84
CA TYR A 221 -13.07 3.45 8.26
C TYR A 221 -12.19 4.39 9.08
N MET A 222 -12.77 5.00 10.09
CA MET A 222 -12.10 5.76 11.14
C MET A 222 -11.65 4.81 12.27
N ARG A 223 -10.37 4.86 12.62
CA ARG A 223 -9.78 4.15 13.76
C ARG A 223 -9.99 4.90 15.07
N GLN A 224 -9.66 4.27 16.19
CA GLN A 224 -9.89 4.84 17.53
C GLN A 224 -9.06 6.11 17.79
N ASP A 225 -7.89 6.23 17.17
CA ASP A 225 -6.98 7.38 17.29
C ASP A 225 -7.31 8.52 16.31
N GLY A 226 -8.34 8.36 15.48
CA GLY A 226 -8.73 9.30 14.43
C GLY A 226 -8.00 9.13 13.10
N THR A 227 -7.00 8.23 13.03
CA THR A 227 -6.44 7.80 11.74
C THR A 227 -7.46 6.97 10.96
N ARG A 228 -7.18 6.69 9.70
CA ARG A 228 -8.15 6.07 8.77
C ARG A 228 -7.54 4.85 8.09
N SER A 229 -8.40 3.95 7.64
CA SER A 229 -7.99 2.80 6.86
C SER A 229 -9.06 2.37 5.87
N TYR A 230 -8.63 2.25 4.62
CA TYR A 230 -9.31 1.56 3.53
C TYR A 230 -8.87 0.09 3.46
N TYR A 231 -9.68 -0.76 2.84
CA TYR A 231 -9.39 -2.17 2.61
C TYR A 231 -9.64 -2.51 1.15
N PHE A 232 -8.61 -2.78 0.37
CA PHE A 232 -8.66 -2.81 -1.10
C PHE A 232 -9.05 -4.16 -1.68
N THR A 233 -9.66 -4.14 -2.86
CA THR A 233 -9.62 -5.29 -3.77
C THR A 233 -8.48 -5.21 -4.77
N GLU A 234 -8.19 -6.34 -5.41
CA GLU A 234 -7.22 -6.43 -6.49
C GLU A 234 -7.65 -5.56 -7.67
N GLU A 235 -8.94 -5.53 -8.00
CA GLU A 235 -9.49 -4.78 -9.14
C GLU A 235 -9.33 -3.26 -8.96
N GLU A 236 -9.60 -2.74 -7.75
CA GLU A 236 -9.44 -1.31 -7.44
C GLU A 236 -7.99 -0.85 -7.67
N LEU A 237 -7.01 -1.68 -7.30
CA LEU A 237 -5.59 -1.35 -7.47
C LEU A 237 -5.12 -1.56 -8.92
N LEU A 238 -5.64 -2.60 -9.58
CA LEU A 238 -5.36 -2.86 -10.98
C LEU A 238 -5.77 -1.66 -11.83
N GLU A 239 -6.99 -1.17 -11.64
CA GLU A 239 -7.53 0.02 -12.32
C GLU A 239 -6.68 1.25 -12.00
N LEU A 240 -6.52 1.58 -10.71
CA LEU A 240 -5.79 2.76 -10.26
C LEU A 240 -4.37 2.87 -10.85
N PHE A 241 -3.58 1.79 -10.77
CA PHE A 241 -2.19 1.83 -11.22
C PHE A 241 -2.07 1.73 -12.74
N THR A 242 -3.01 1.05 -13.42
CA THR A 242 -3.06 1.04 -14.89
C THR A 242 -3.38 2.44 -15.43
N GLU A 243 -4.37 3.13 -14.85
CA GLU A 243 -4.74 4.50 -15.22
C GLU A 243 -3.61 5.50 -14.98
N ALA A 244 -2.83 5.30 -13.90
CA ALA A 244 -1.64 6.11 -13.63
C ALA A 244 -0.49 5.88 -14.63
N GLY A 245 -0.58 4.86 -15.50
CA GLY A 245 0.39 4.57 -16.57
C GLY A 245 1.40 3.48 -16.23
N PHE A 246 1.15 2.67 -15.20
CA PHE A 246 1.97 1.52 -14.88
C PHE A 246 1.61 0.28 -15.71
N GLU A 247 2.61 -0.56 -15.95
CA GLU A 247 2.44 -1.96 -16.29
C GLU A 247 2.35 -2.80 -15.02
N ILE A 248 1.39 -3.70 -14.98
CA ILE A 248 1.11 -4.53 -13.80
C ILE A 248 1.92 -5.82 -13.90
N LEU A 249 2.97 -5.95 -13.07
CA LEU A 249 3.78 -7.17 -13.01
C LEU A 249 3.20 -8.20 -12.04
N MET A 250 2.58 -7.72 -10.97
CA MET A 250 1.92 -8.54 -9.96
C MET A 250 0.87 -7.69 -9.23
N ASN A 251 -0.29 -8.26 -8.94
CA ASN A 251 -1.34 -7.64 -8.14
C ASN A 251 -2.19 -8.77 -7.55
N THR A 252 -1.94 -9.11 -6.30
CA THR A 252 -2.49 -10.33 -5.68
C THR A 252 -2.87 -10.12 -4.22
N TYR A 253 -3.91 -10.81 -3.75
CA TYR A 253 -4.09 -11.02 -2.31
C TYR A 253 -2.97 -11.87 -1.73
N VAL A 254 -2.61 -11.56 -0.48
CA VAL A 254 -1.69 -12.33 0.35
C VAL A 254 -2.34 -12.54 1.72
N GLU A 255 -2.53 -13.80 2.08
CA GLU A 255 -3.01 -14.18 3.40
C GLU A 255 -1.85 -14.52 4.33
N ARG A 256 -1.89 -13.97 5.54
CA ARG A 256 -0.90 -14.25 6.60
C ARG A 256 -1.63 -14.56 7.90
N ARG A 257 -1.17 -15.57 8.64
CA ARG A 257 -1.68 -15.84 9.98
C ARG A 257 -0.87 -15.06 11.00
N THR A 258 -1.51 -14.18 11.76
CA THR A 258 -0.87 -13.48 12.88
C THR A 258 -1.16 -14.24 14.16
N VAL A 259 -0.11 -14.82 14.75
CA VAL A 259 -0.16 -15.53 16.03
C VAL A 259 0.61 -14.74 17.08
N ASN A 260 -0.09 -14.28 18.12
CA ASN A 260 0.50 -13.78 19.36
C ASN A 260 -0.08 -14.61 20.53
N LEU A 261 0.67 -15.61 20.97
CA LEU A 261 0.25 -16.53 22.04
C LEU A 261 0.03 -15.78 23.38
N LYS A 262 0.85 -14.77 23.68
CA LYS A 262 0.76 -13.97 24.91
C LYS A 262 -0.56 -13.18 24.96
N GLU A 263 -0.99 -12.66 23.83
CA GLU A 263 -2.23 -11.88 23.70
C GLU A 263 -3.43 -12.72 23.25
N LYS A 264 -3.24 -14.05 23.10
CA LYS A 264 -4.25 -14.99 22.57
C LYS A 264 -4.84 -14.54 21.22
N ILE A 265 -4.00 -13.93 20.38
CA ILE A 265 -4.37 -13.56 19.01
C ILE A 265 -3.92 -14.69 18.10
N ASP A 266 -4.86 -15.29 17.37
CA ASP A 266 -4.57 -16.15 16.23
C ASP A 266 -5.60 -15.85 15.16
N VAL A 267 -5.20 -15.02 14.19
CA VAL A 267 -6.15 -14.42 13.24
C VAL A 267 -5.56 -14.38 11.83
N PRO A 268 -6.37 -14.68 10.81
CA PRO A 268 -5.98 -14.44 9.43
C PRO A 268 -5.93 -12.94 9.17
N ARG A 269 -4.90 -12.52 8.46
CA ARG A 269 -4.72 -11.17 7.94
C ARG A 269 -4.71 -11.25 6.41
N ILE A 270 -5.43 -10.35 5.79
CA ILE A 270 -5.53 -10.26 4.33
C ILE A 270 -4.88 -8.96 3.91
N PHE A 271 -3.93 -9.08 3.00
CA PHE A 271 -3.24 -7.97 2.38
C PHE A 271 -3.40 -8.06 0.88
N VAL A 272 -3.25 -6.94 0.21
CA VAL A 272 -3.02 -6.87 -1.24
C VAL A 272 -1.55 -6.54 -1.44
N GLN A 273 -0.91 -7.16 -2.41
CA GLN A 273 0.49 -6.93 -2.73
C GLN A 273 0.65 -6.73 -4.23
N GLY A 274 1.39 -5.69 -4.60
CA GLY A 274 1.56 -5.27 -5.98
C GLY A 274 3.01 -5.00 -6.35
N LYS A 275 3.30 -5.18 -7.63
CA LYS A 275 4.54 -4.77 -8.29
C LYS A 275 4.15 -4.11 -9.60
N TYR A 276 4.51 -2.84 -9.76
CA TYR A 276 4.07 -2.05 -10.91
C TYR A 276 5.27 -1.36 -11.56
N ARG A 277 5.46 -1.55 -12.86
CA ARG A 277 6.58 -0.99 -13.61
C ARG A 277 6.16 0.28 -14.33
N LYS A 278 6.94 1.36 -14.19
CA LYS A 278 6.75 2.54 -15.01
C LYS A 278 7.08 2.20 -16.46
N THR A 279 6.12 2.41 -17.35
CA THR A 279 6.32 2.18 -18.79
C THR A 279 7.28 3.21 -19.37
N SER A 280 8.13 2.80 -20.31
CA SER A 280 9.13 3.66 -20.96
C SER A 280 8.54 4.63 -21.98
N CYS A 281 7.25 4.50 -22.29
CA CYS A 281 6.55 5.34 -23.24
C CYS A 281 5.28 5.88 -22.56
N PRO A 282 5.01 7.21 -22.56
CA PRO A 282 3.69 7.69 -22.23
C PRO A 282 2.75 7.07 -23.27
N LYS A 283 1.91 6.11 -22.85
CA LYS A 283 0.80 5.68 -23.70
C LYS A 283 -0.13 6.88 -23.81
N GLY A 284 0.07 7.71 -24.83
CA GLY A 284 -0.97 8.62 -25.30
C GLY A 284 -2.21 7.77 -25.56
N MET A 285 -3.30 8.09 -24.84
CA MET A 285 -4.69 7.67 -25.09
C MET A 285 -4.83 6.43 -25.97
N ILE A 286 -4.44 5.24 -25.49
CA ILE A 286 -4.91 4.01 -26.10
C ILE A 286 -6.28 3.74 -25.49
N GLN A 287 -7.31 4.13 -26.22
CA GLN A 287 -8.71 3.82 -25.93
C GLN A 287 -8.83 2.29 -25.86
N PHE A 288 -8.90 1.73 -24.66
CA PHE A 288 -9.19 0.30 -24.50
C PHE A 288 -10.66 0.08 -24.85
N THR A 289 -10.92 -0.38 -26.08
CA THR A 289 -12.22 -0.96 -26.42
C THR A 289 -12.35 -2.26 -25.66
N ILE A 290 -13.09 -2.24 -24.55
CA ILE A 290 -13.53 -3.45 -23.85
C ILE A 290 -14.50 -4.17 -24.78
N ILE A 291 -14.06 -5.27 -25.41
CA ILE A 291 -14.97 -6.18 -26.09
C ILE A 291 -15.62 -7.05 -25.01
N TYR A 292 -16.79 -6.64 -24.53
CA TYR A 292 -17.68 -7.58 -23.86
C TYR A 292 -18.16 -8.60 -24.89
N LYS A 293 -17.75 -9.86 -24.74
CA LYS A 293 -18.46 -10.97 -25.38
C LYS A 293 -19.82 -11.10 -24.70
N ASP A 294 -20.85 -10.64 -25.40
CA ASP A 294 -22.25 -10.80 -25.03
C ASP A 294 -22.61 -12.30 -25.03
N ILE A 295 -22.60 -12.91 -23.84
CA ILE A 295 -23.16 -14.25 -23.62
C ILE A 295 -24.66 -14.09 -23.42
N SER A 296 -25.36 -13.71 -24.49
CA SER A 296 -26.82 -13.80 -24.53
C SER A 296 -27.30 -14.15 -25.95
N LYS A 297 -27.21 -15.45 -26.29
CA LYS A 297 -28.07 -16.11 -27.28
C LYS A 297 -27.87 -17.63 -27.26
N LYS A 298 -28.38 -18.26 -26.20
CA LYS A 298 -29.03 -19.58 -26.33
C LYS A 298 -30.52 -19.36 -26.14
N LYS A 299 -31.26 -19.35 -27.24
CA LYS A 299 -32.69 -19.74 -27.35
C LYS A 299 -33.08 -19.77 -28.83
N ALA A 300 -32.89 -20.93 -29.43
CA ALA A 300 -33.79 -21.59 -30.36
C ALA A 300 -33.46 -23.08 -30.29
#